data_AF-A0A7W8EG19-F1
#
_entry.id   AF-A0A7W8EG19-F1
#
_cell.length_a   1.000
_cell.length_b   1.000
_cell.length_c   1.000
_cell.angle_alpha   90.00
_cell.angle_beta   90.00
_cell.angle_gamma   90.00
#
_symmetry.space_group_name_H-M   'P 1'
#
loop_
_entity.id
_entity.type
_entity.pdbx_description
1 polymer ?
#
loop_
_entity_poly.entity_id
_entity_poly.type
_entity_poly.pdbx_seq_one_letter_code
_entity_poly.pdbx_strand_id
1 'polypeptide(L)'
;MPDRLSVIERELRAHPEVADCAVLRDGATLIAYVVARGGTRGEELASFLRERLPERQVPDLVAVVPVLPRTPEGEVEHESLPLPVRPGPRRSAGGKAGWGGDAVSMAPFRAMVAVVAGMVAFGLTDVLWPYSTDLTGVPQPWAGFFRGLYAAEYVSFGLGVMFLVFGRTFLARLGRPAWLTTLAQLAITWLLVAWWPQDNFYRLAAKTDWPRQAALVYGFNVTLMIAAAVLVLFVAAPRR
;
A
#
# COMPACT_ATOMS: atom_id res chain seq x y z
N MET A 1 -12.41 -27.50 40.01
CA MET A 1 -12.76 -27.50 38.57
C MET A 1 -11.48 -27.07 37.85
N PRO A 2 -10.81 -27.94 37.07
CA PRO A 2 -9.53 -27.58 36.48
C PRO A 2 -9.68 -26.32 35.63
N ASP A 3 -8.74 -25.39 35.78
CA ASP A 3 -8.76 -24.12 35.05
C ASP A 3 -8.79 -24.40 33.54
N ARG A 4 -9.60 -23.65 32.79
CA ARG A 4 -9.88 -23.91 31.36
C ARG A 4 -8.59 -23.89 30.52
N LEU A 5 -7.58 -23.15 30.95
CA LEU A 5 -6.26 -23.05 30.32
C LEU A 5 -5.45 -24.35 30.46
N SER A 6 -5.50 -24.97 31.65
CA SER A 6 -4.74 -26.20 31.96
C SER A 6 -5.14 -27.41 31.10
N VAL A 7 -6.39 -27.45 30.63
CA VAL A 7 -6.89 -28.50 29.73
C VAL A 7 -6.26 -28.36 28.35
N ILE A 8 -6.17 -27.14 27.84
CA ILE A 8 -5.59 -26.85 26.52
C ILE A 8 -4.10 -27.14 26.50
N GLU A 9 -3.39 -26.74 27.56
CA GLU A 9 -1.97 -27.06 27.71
C GLU A 9 -1.73 -28.57 27.75
N ARG A 10 -2.57 -29.33 28.45
CA ARG A 10 -2.44 -30.79 28.49
C ARG A 10 -2.62 -31.41 27.10
N GLU A 11 -3.60 -30.96 26.33
CA GLU A 11 -3.80 -31.44 24.96
C GLU A 11 -2.64 -31.05 24.04
N LEU A 12 -2.11 -29.83 24.16
CA LEU A 12 -0.91 -29.41 23.41
C LEU A 12 0.30 -30.27 23.74
N ARG A 13 0.55 -30.57 25.02
CA ARG A 13 1.67 -31.45 25.45
C ARG A 13 1.52 -32.90 24.96
N ALA A 14 0.32 -33.31 24.53
CA ALA A 14 0.12 -34.63 23.94
C ALA A 14 0.55 -34.73 22.46
N HIS A 15 0.91 -33.61 21.82
CA HIS A 15 1.47 -33.61 20.47
C HIS A 15 2.98 -33.95 20.52
N PRO A 16 3.47 -34.90 19.71
CA PRO A 16 4.86 -35.42 19.82
C PRO A 16 5.93 -34.34 19.59
N GLU A 17 5.62 -33.34 18.77
CA GLU A 17 6.53 -32.23 18.47
C GLU A 17 6.46 -31.07 19.49
N VAL A 18 5.66 -31.16 20.56
CA VAL A 18 5.56 -30.08 21.56
C VAL A 18 6.51 -30.35 22.73
N ALA A 19 7.50 -29.48 22.92
CA ALA A 19 8.46 -29.55 24.01
C ALA A 19 7.95 -28.86 25.28
N ASP A 20 7.34 -27.68 25.13
CA ASP A 20 6.77 -26.91 26.22
C ASP A 20 5.63 -26.02 25.70
N CYS A 21 4.69 -25.65 26.57
CA CYS A 21 3.60 -24.75 26.21
C CYS A 21 3.05 -23.98 27.40
N ALA A 22 2.57 -22.77 27.12
CA ALA A 22 1.81 -21.94 28.04
C ALA A 22 0.60 -21.34 27.32
N VAL A 23 -0.56 -21.33 27.98
CA VAL A 23 -1.78 -20.72 27.42
C VAL A 23 -2.21 -19.56 28.31
N LEU A 24 -2.46 -18.41 27.71
CA LEU A 24 -2.95 -17.23 28.41
C LEU A 24 -4.12 -16.59 27.68
N ARG A 25 -4.83 -15.72 28.40
CA ARG A 25 -5.93 -14.95 27.86
C ARG A 25 -5.56 -13.47 27.85
N ASP A 26 -5.59 -12.87 26.66
CA ASP A 26 -5.44 -11.43 26.44
C ASP A 26 -6.79 -10.83 26.06
N GLY A 27 -7.50 -10.28 27.05
CA GLY A 27 -8.87 -9.80 26.92
C GLY A 27 -9.83 -10.92 26.50
N ALA A 28 -10.38 -10.83 25.29
CA ALA A 28 -11.27 -11.84 24.71
C ALA A 28 -10.52 -12.98 23.98
N THR A 29 -9.22 -12.84 23.77
CA THR A 29 -8.41 -13.71 22.90
C THR A 29 -7.68 -14.76 23.74
N LEU A 30 -7.73 -16.00 23.31
CA LEU A 30 -6.97 -17.12 23.88
C LEU A 30 -5.70 -17.36 23.04
N ILE A 31 -4.53 -17.20 23.66
CA ILE A 31 -3.23 -17.31 22.98
C ILE A 31 -2.47 -18.49 23.59
N ALA A 32 -2.01 -19.41 22.74
CA ALA A 32 -1.11 -20.49 23.12
C ALA A 32 0.30 -20.21 22.60
N TYR A 33 1.27 -20.16 23.50
CA TYR A 33 2.68 -20.14 23.18
C TYR A 33 3.25 -21.54 23.26
N VAL A 34 3.91 -21.99 22.19
CA VAL A 34 4.38 -23.36 22.07
C VAL A 34 5.84 -23.39 21.66
N VAL A 35 6.64 -24.18 22.37
CA VAL A 35 7.99 -24.55 21.96
C VAL A 35 7.89 -25.86 21.19
N ALA A 36 8.04 -25.79 19.86
CA ALA A 36 7.95 -26.95 18.99
C ALA A 36 9.33 -27.51 18.62
N ARG A 37 9.44 -28.83 18.53
CA ARG A 37 10.53 -29.56 17.90
C ARG A 37 10.21 -29.73 16.40
N GLY A 38 11.22 -29.95 15.56
CA GLY A 38 10.99 -30.35 14.17
C GLY A 38 10.38 -29.33 13.19
N GLY A 39 10.16 -28.06 13.59
CA GLY A 39 9.64 -27.02 12.68
C GLY A 39 8.13 -27.02 12.49
N THR A 40 7.37 -27.72 13.35
CA THR A 40 5.90 -27.69 13.38
C THR A 40 5.37 -26.27 13.48
N ARG A 41 4.35 -25.96 12.67
CA ARG A 41 3.73 -24.64 12.61
C ARG A 41 2.53 -24.55 13.55
N GLY A 42 2.22 -23.34 14.03
CA GLY A 42 1.07 -23.11 14.91
C GLY A 42 -0.28 -23.53 14.32
N GLU A 43 -0.43 -23.48 12.99
CA GLU A 43 -1.66 -23.92 12.29
C GLU A 43 -1.90 -25.43 12.38
N GLU A 44 -0.82 -26.23 12.38
CA GLU A 44 -0.87 -27.69 12.51
C GLU A 44 -1.33 -28.05 13.92
N LEU A 45 -0.77 -27.39 14.94
CA LEU A 45 -1.16 -27.55 16.34
C LEU A 45 -2.60 -27.09 16.59
N ALA A 46 -3.03 -25.99 15.97
CA ALA A 46 -4.42 -25.54 16.07
C ALA A 46 -5.39 -26.56 15.43
N SER A 47 -5.00 -27.20 14.34
CA SER A 47 -5.80 -28.25 13.68
C SER A 47 -5.89 -29.50 14.55
N PHE A 48 -4.77 -29.92 15.14
CA PHE A 48 -4.73 -31.01 16.11
C PHE A 48 -5.63 -30.77 17.32
N LEU A 49 -5.68 -29.54 17.84
CA LEU A 49 -6.58 -29.19 18.94
C LEU A 49 -8.05 -29.20 18.56
N ARG A 50 -8.41 -28.81 17.33
CA ARG A 50 -9.81 -28.84 16.85
C ARG A 50 -10.40 -30.25 16.79
N GLU A 51 -9.58 -31.27 16.62
CA GLU A 51 -10.02 -32.67 16.61
C GLU A 51 -10.33 -33.19 18.02
N ARG A 52 -9.82 -32.53 19.07
CA ARG A 52 -9.86 -33.01 20.47
C ARG A 52 -10.65 -32.10 21.40
N LEU A 53 -10.80 -30.83 21.05
CA LEU A 53 -11.47 -29.81 21.86
C LEU A 53 -12.63 -29.17 21.08
N PRO A 54 -13.72 -28.79 21.77
CA PRO A 54 -14.74 -27.92 21.20
C PRO A 54 -14.13 -26.63 20.65
N GLU A 55 -14.68 -26.12 19.54
CA GLU A 55 -14.15 -24.95 18.82
C GLU A 55 -13.91 -23.72 19.72
N ARG A 56 -14.74 -23.50 20.75
CA ARG A 56 -14.60 -22.38 21.70
C ARG A 56 -13.44 -22.52 22.70
N GLN A 57 -12.81 -23.69 22.77
CA GLN A 57 -11.67 -23.98 23.63
C GLN A 57 -10.35 -24.03 22.85
N VAL A 58 -10.41 -23.95 21.52
CA VAL A 58 -9.21 -23.88 20.68
C VAL A 58 -8.66 -22.45 20.77
N PRO A 59 -7.35 -22.27 21.03
CA PRO A 59 -6.72 -20.96 21.03
C PRO A 59 -6.96 -20.22 19.71
N ASP A 60 -7.32 -18.94 19.80
CA ASP A 60 -7.47 -18.05 18.66
C ASP A 60 -6.14 -17.87 17.92
N LEU A 61 -5.04 -18.02 18.65
CA LEU A 61 -3.70 -17.96 18.11
C LEU A 61 -2.77 -18.98 18.77
N VAL A 62 -1.99 -19.68 17.95
CA VAL A 62 -0.88 -20.53 18.40
C VAL A 62 0.43 -19.94 17.89
N ALA A 63 1.22 -19.34 18.79
CA ALA A 63 2.51 -18.73 18.49
C ALA A 63 3.64 -19.71 18.84
N VAL A 64 4.44 -20.09 17.83
CA VAL A 64 5.63 -20.92 18.05
C VAL A 64 6.78 -20.02 18.47
N VAL A 65 7.35 -20.27 19.65
CA VAL A 65 8.45 -19.49 20.25
C VAL A 65 9.66 -20.39 20.51
N PRO A 66 10.89 -19.86 20.44
CA PRO A 66 12.10 -20.67 20.66
C PRO A 66 12.24 -21.13 22.12
N VAL A 67 11.75 -20.34 23.08
CA VAL A 67 11.76 -20.67 24.52
C VAL A 67 10.66 -19.87 25.21
N LEU A 68 10.09 -20.41 26.29
CA LEU A 68 9.18 -19.67 27.17
C LEU A 68 9.99 -18.94 28.25
N PRO A 69 9.84 -17.61 28.42
CA PRO A 69 10.45 -16.88 29.52
C PRO A 69 9.88 -17.39 30.85
N ARG A 70 10.75 -17.56 31.83
CA ARG A 70 10.41 -18.05 33.17
C ARG A 70 10.97 -17.12 34.24
N THR A 71 10.26 -16.96 35.35
CA THR A 71 10.75 -16.27 36.54
C THR A 71 11.87 -17.08 37.20
N PRO A 72 12.68 -16.48 38.11
CA PRO A 72 13.68 -17.20 38.90
C PRO A 72 13.10 -18.40 39.69
N GLU A 73 11.81 -18.37 40.01
CA GLU A 73 11.06 -19.42 40.68
C GLU A 73 10.60 -20.55 39.74
N GLY A 74 10.85 -20.42 38.44
CA GLY A 74 10.59 -21.45 37.42
C GLY A 74 9.17 -21.42 36.83
N GLU A 75 8.35 -20.45 37.23
CA GLU A 75 7.02 -20.19 36.68
C GLU A 75 7.12 -19.42 35.35
N VAL A 76 6.11 -19.53 34.48
CA VAL A 76 6.11 -18.82 33.19
C VAL A 76 5.93 -17.32 33.45
N GLU A 77 6.82 -16.49 32.92
CA GLU A 77 6.74 -15.04 33.07
C GLU A 77 5.87 -14.45 31.95
N HIS A 78 4.57 -14.30 32.24
CA HIS A 78 3.58 -13.91 31.25
C HIS A 78 3.78 -12.49 30.67
N GLU A 79 4.39 -11.57 31.43
CA GLU A 79 4.65 -10.18 31.02
C GLU A 79 5.76 -10.06 29.96
N SER A 80 6.68 -11.02 29.93
CA SER A 80 7.83 -11.06 29.01
C SER A 80 7.52 -11.79 27.70
N LEU A 81 6.29 -12.29 27.52
CA LEU A 81 5.91 -13.01 26.30
C LEU A 81 5.78 -12.06 25.09
N PRO A 82 6.40 -12.39 23.93
CA PRO A 82 6.30 -11.56 22.74
C PRO A 82 4.86 -11.42 22.29
N LEU A 83 4.38 -10.18 22.11
CA LEU A 83 3.07 -9.92 21.52
C LEU A 83 3.04 -10.49 20.09
N PRO A 84 2.15 -11.45 19.80
CA PRO A 84 2.16 -12.09 18.50
C PRO A 84 1.61 -11.18 17.41
N VAL A 85 2.25 -11.19 16.24
CA VAL A 85 1.77 -10.53 15.03
C VAL A 85 0.50 -11.23 14.57
N ARG A 86 -0.66 -10.61 14.80
CA ARG A 86 -1.98 -11.15 14.43
C ARG A 86 -2.08 -11.37 12.92
N PRO A 87 -2.29 -12.60 12.42
CA PRO A 87 -2.88 -12.80 11.10
C PRO A 87 -4.29 -12.20 11.15
N GLY A 88 -4.61 -11.29 10.23
CA GLY A 88 -5.89 -10.59 10.22
C GLY A 88 -7.09 -11.55 10.24
N PRO A 89 -8.25 -11.14 10.80
CA PRO A 89 -9.38 -12.04 11.00
C PRO A 89 -9.91 -12.60 9.68
N ARG A 90 -9.98 -13.95 9.55
CA ARG A 90 -10.83 -14.61 8.55
C ARG A 90 -12.28 -14.32 8.89
N ARG A 91 -12.89 -13.37 8.17
CA ARG A 91 -14.32 -13.08 8.29
C ARG A 91 -15.13 -14.26 7.75
N SER A 92 -15.88 -14.91 8.65
CA SER A 92 -16.98 -15.81 8.32
C SER A 92 -18.00 -15.09 7.46
N ALA A 93 -18.37 -15.72 6.34
CA ALA A 93 -19.39 -15.24 5.42
C ALA A 93 -20.75 -15.14 6.14
N GLY A 94 -21.33 -13.94 6.17
CA GLY A 94 -22.69 -13.72 6.67
C GLY A 94 -22.89 -12.33 7.25
N GLY A 95 -23.17 -11.35 6.39
CA GLY A 95 -23.57 -10.01 6.84
C GLY A 95 -23.38 -8.93 5.77
N LYS A 96 -24.51 -8.49 5.21
CA LYS A 96 -24.70 -7.46 4.17
C LYS A 96 -23.75 -6.25 4.23
N ALA A 97 -23.27 -5.89 3.03
CA ALA A 97 -22.78 -4.58 2.56
C ALA A 97 -21.41 -4.08 3.08
N GLY A 98 -20.48 -3.88 2.14
CA GLY A 98 -19.28 -3.08 2.31
C GLY A 98 -18.29 -3.32 1.18
N TRP A 99 -18.10 -2.35 0.30
CA TRP A 99 -17.10 -2.36 -0.78
C TRP A 99 -15.76 -2.93 -0.32
N GLY A 100 -15.39 -4.09 -0.86
CA GLY A 100 -14.18 -4.80 -0.49
C GLY A 100 -13.93 -6.02 -1.37
N GLY A 101 -14.06 -5.84 -2.69
CA GLY A 101 -13.59 -6.83 -3.67
C GLY A 101 -12.11 -6.62 -3.93
N ASP A 102 -11.29 -7.53 -3.41
CA ASP A 102 -9.98 -7.96 -3.88
C ASP A 102 -8.98 -6.88 -4.31
N ALA A 103 -7.91 -6.71 -3.51
CA ALA A 103 -6.72 -5.98 -3.94
C ALA A 103 -6.08 -6.55 -5.22
N VAL A 104 -6.52 -7.73 -5.68
CA VAL A 104 -6.13 -8.37 -6.95
C VAL A 104 -7.11 -8.07 -8.11
N SER A 105 -8.30 -7.48 -7.89
CA SER A 105 -9.28 -7.23 -8.97
C SER A 105 -9.19 -5.84 -9.63
N MET A 106 -8.60 -4.84 -8.96
CA MET A 106 -8.54 -3.46 -9.50
C MET A 106 -7.22 -3.12 -10.21
N ALA A 107 -6.16 -3.91 -10.04
CA ALA A 107 -4.89 -3.66 -10.71
C ALA A 107 -5.01 -3.57 -12.25
N PRO A 108 -5.65 -4.52 -12.96
CA PRO A 108 -5.82 -4.42 -14.41
C PRO A 108 -6.71 -3.24 -14.79
N PHE A 109 -7.74 -2.93 -14.01
CA PHE A 109 -8.60 -1.78 -14.26
C PHE A 109 -7.86 -0.44 -14.10
N ARG A 110 -7.02 -0.29 -13.07
CA ARG A 110 -6.19 0.90 -12.88
C ARG A 110 -5.16 1.06 -14.00
N ALA A 111 -4.54 -0.04 -14.41
CA ALA A 111 -3.63 -0.04 -15.56
C ALA A 111 -4.37 0.37 -16.85
N MET A 112 -5.59 -0.15 -17.06
CA MET A 112 -6.46 0.25 -18.18
C MET A 112 -6.74 1.75 -18.14
N VAL A 113 -7.13 2.32 -16.99
CA VAL A 113 -7.38 3.78 -16.87
C VAL A 113 -6.13 4.58 -17.23
N ALA A 114 -4.95 4.19 -16.75
CA ALA A 114 -3.71 4.86 -17.09
C ALA A 114 -3.39 4.79 -18.59
N VAL A 115 -3.50 3.60 -19.20
CA VAL A 115 -3.24 3.40 -20.63
C VAL A 115 -4.22 4.20 -21.49
N VAL A 116 -5.52 4.10 -21.21
CA VAL A 116 -6.55 4.83 -21.97
C VAL A 116 -6.33 6.33 -21.87
N ALA A 117 -6.06 6.87 -20.67
CA ALA A 117 -5.77 8.28 -20.51
C ALA A 117 -4.52 8.73 -21.27
N GLY A 118 -3.45 7.92 -21.29
CA GLY A 118 -2.25 8.18 -22.11
C GLY A 118 -2.53 8.14 -23.62
N MET A 119 -3.35 7.20 -24.09
CA MET A 119 -3.75 7.12 -25.50
C MET A 119 -4.63 8.31 -25.92
N VAL A 120 -5.51 8.77 -25.02
CA VAL A 120 -6.29 9.99 -25.24
C VAL A 120 -5.38 11.20 -25.34
N ALA A 121 -4.39 11.34 -24.45
CA ALA A 121 -3.41 12.42 -24.54
C ALA A 121 -2.63 12.38 -25.86
N PHE A 122 -2.16 11.21 -26.28
CA PHE A 122 -1.51 11.01 -27.57
C PHE A 122 -2.39 11.49 -28.73
N GLY A 123 -3.63 10.99 -28.83
CA GLY A 123 -4.55 11.35 -29.93
C GLY A 123 -5.01 12.81 -29.93
N LEU A 124 -5.03 13.47 -28.76
CA LEU A 124 -5.41 14.87 -28.62
C LEU A 124 -4.25 15.85 -28.79
N THR A 125 -3.00 15.39 -28.75
CA THR A 125 -1.83 16.30 -28.75
C THR A 125 -1.83 17.19 -29.99
N ASP A 126 -1.94 16.61 -31.18
CA ASP A 126 -1.90 17.39 -32.43
C ASP A 126 -3.17 18.23 -32.67
N VAL A 127 -4.29 17.87 -32.01
CA VAL A 127 -5.55 18.64 -32.04
C VAL A 127 -5.43 19.88 -31.18
N LEU A 128 -4.85 19.76 -29.98
CA LEU A 128 -4.73 20.84 -29.01
C LEU A 128 -3.52 21.74 -29.29
N TRP A 129 -2.42 21.16 -29.77
CA TRP A 129 -1.17 21.86 -30.07
C TRP A 129 -0.65 21.43 -31.45
N PRO A 130 -1.24 21.95 -32.55
CA PRO A 130 -0.80 21.64 -33.90
C PRO A 130 0.71 21.91 -34.06
N TYR A 131 1.41 20.99 -34.74
CA TYR A 131 2.85 21.04 -35.04
C TYR A 131 3.81 20.92 -33.85
N SER A 132 3.31 20.79 -32.62
CA SER A 132 4.15 20.68 -31.42
C SER A 132 5.00 19.39 -31.37
N THR A 133 4.55 18.34 -32.06
CA THR A 133 5.21 17.03 -32.16
C THR A 133 6.01 16.84 -33.45
N ASP A 134 6.07 17.87 -34.30
CA ASP A 134 6.75 17.79 -35.59
C ASP A 134 8.27 17.74 -35.41
N LEU A 135 8.86 16.61 -35.80
CA LEU A 135 10.29 16.34 -35.73
C LEU A 135 10.95 16.23 -37.11
N THR A 136 10.24 16.61 -38.18
CA THR A 136 10.76 16.53 -39.57
C THR A 136 12.07 17.32 -39.75
N GLY A 137 12.23 18.43 -39.03
CA GLY A 137 13.45 19.24 -39.02
C GLY A 137 14.57 18.74 -38.12
N VAL A 138 14.37 17.66 -37.35
CA VAL A 138 15.33 17.19 -36.35
C VAL A 138 16.16 16.01 -36.88
N PRO A 139 17.50 16.12 -36.95
CA PRO A 139 18.35 15.03 -37.44
C PRO A 139 18.37 13.83 -36.48
N GLN A 140 18.63 12.63 -37.01
CA GLN A 140 18.88 11.45 -36.18
C GLN A 140 20.25 11.52 -35.49
N PRO A 141 20.42 10.99 -34.26
CA PRO A 141 19.44 10.23 -33.48
C PRO A 141 18.51 11.10 -32.60
N TRP A 142 18.61 12.43 -32.67
CA TRP A 142 17.91 13.36 -31.78
C TRP A 142 16.39 13.27 -31.88
N ALA A 143 15.86 13.09 -33.10
CA ALA A 143 14.44 12.83 -33.30
C ALA A 143 13.95 11.55 -32.60
N GLY A 144 14.81 10.55 -32.41
CA GLY A 144 14.52 9.37 -31.58
C GLY A 144 14.34 9.73 -30.10
N PHE A 145 15.24 10.54 -29.54
CA PHE A 145 15.16 10.97 -28.15
C PHE A 145 13.89 11.80 -27.87
N PHE A 146 13.51 12.71 -28.76
CA PHE A 146 12.26 13.47 -28.61
C PHE A 146 11.02 12.58 -28.67
N ARG A 147 10.99 11.57 -29.54
CA ARG A 147 9.91 10.57 -29.54
C ARG A 147 9.84 9.78 -28.22
N GLY A 148 10.99 9.43 -27.66
CA GLY A 148 11.08 8.80 -26.34
C GLY A 148 10.54 9.69 -25.23
N LEU A 149 10.85 10.99 -25.27
CA LEU A 149 10.31 11.99 -24.33
C LEU A 149 8.78 12.06 -24.40
N TYR A 150 8.20 12.17 -25.61
CA TYR A 150 6.75 12.19 -25.77
C TYR A 150 6.07 10.92 -25.24
N ALA A 151 6.66 9.75 -25.50
CA ALA A 151 6.16 8.51 -24.93
C ALA A 151 6.15 8.54 -23.40
N ALA A 152 7.21 9.06 -22.78
CA ALA A 152 7.28 9.23 -21.33
C ALA A 152 6.23 10.22 -20.81
N GLU A 153 5.97 11.32 -21.52
CA GLU A 153 4.92 12.29 -21.17
C GLU A 153 3.52 11.67 -21.19
N TYR A 154 3.18 10.89 -22.23
CA TYR A 154 1.87 10.24 -22.32
C TYR A 154 1.67 9.19 -21.23
N VAL A 155 2.72 8.41 -20.93
CA VAL A 155 2.71 7.46 -19.81
C VAL A 155 2.54 8.20 -18.49
N SER A 156 3.29 9.26 -18.26
CA SER A 156 3.22 10.08 -17.04
C SER A 156 1.82 10.69 -16.87
N PHE A 157 1.25 11.26 -17.94
CA PHE A 157 -0.11 11.79 -17.94
C PHE A 157 -1.13 10.71 -17.57
N GLY A 158 -1.04 9.54 -18.19
CA GLY A 158 -1.90 8.40 -17.91
C GLY A 158 -1.83 7.96 -16.44
N LEU A 159 -0.61 7.80 -15.91
CA LEU A 159 -0.38 7.51 -14.50
C LEU A 159 -0.94 8.59 -13.58
N GLY A 160 -0.79 9.86 -13.96
CA GLY A 160 -1.33 11.00 -13.23
C GLY A 160 -2.86 10.97 -13.13
N VAL A 161 -3.57 10.73 -14.24
CA VAL A 161 -5.04 10.59 -14.24
C VAL A 161 -5.49 9.39 -13.41
N MET A 162 -4.82 8.25 -13.53
CA MET A 162 -5.09 7.10 -12.69
C MET A 162 -4.89 7.44 -11.20
N PHE A 163 -3.80 8.13 -10.86
CA PHE A 163 -3.53 8.55 -9.49
C PHE A 163 -4.52 9.61 -8.99
N LEU A 164 -5.05 10.47 -9.86
CA LEU A 164 -6.11 11.40 -9.49
C LEU A 164 -7.36 10.65 -9.03
N VAL A 165 -7.73 9.56 -9.69
CA VAL A 165 -8.94 8.79 -9.36
C VAL A 165 -8.72 7.86 -8.16
N PHE A 166 -7.59 7.16 -8.10
CA PHE A 166 -7.36 6.10 -7.11
C PHE A 166 -6.36 6.46 -6.00
N GLY A 167 -5.60 7.54 -6.16
CA GLY A 167 -4.51 8.01 -5.28
C GLY A 167 -4.91 8.17 -3.83
N ARG A 168 -6.15 8.62 -3.58
CA ARG A 168 -6.70 8.81 -2.23
C ARG A 168 -6.62 7.54 -1.39
N THR A 169 -6.91 6.39 -1.99
CA THR A 169 -6.92 5.10 -1.27
C THR A 169 -5.53 4.64 -0.85
N PHE A 170 -4.50 5.02 -1.61
CA PHE A 170 -3.11 4.74 -1.26
C PHE A 170 -2.62 5.68 -0.16
N LEU A 171 -2.85 6.98 -0.32
CA LEU A 171 -2.36 7.99 0.61
C LEU A 171 -3.08 7.95 1.97
N ALA A 172 -4.36 7.58 2.02
CA ALA A 172 -5.10 7.45 3.27
C ALA A 172 -4.47 6.42 4.23
N ARG A 173 -3.79 5.40 3.70
CA ARG A 173 -3.11 4.37 4.51
C ARG A 173 -1.91 4.91 5.27
N LEU A 174 -1.43 6.11 4.93
CA LEU A 174 -0.29 6.75 5.57
C LEU A 174 -0.66 7.53 6.84
N GLY A 175 -1.95 7.58 7.21
CA GLY A 175 -2.41 8.14 8.49
C GLY A 175 -2.25 9.67 8.60
N ARG A 176 -2.31 10.39 7.47
CA ARG A 176 -2.21 11.87 7.44
C ARG A 176 -3.60 12.52 7.54
N PRO A 177 -3.68 13.79 8.02
CA PRO A 177 -4.93 14.56 7.99
C PRO A 177 -5.58 14.56 6.60
N ALA A 178 -6.91 14.48 6.55
CA ALA A 178 -7.65 14.31 5.29
C ALA A 178 -7.38 15.44 4.28
N TRP A 179 -7.26 16.69 4.74
CA TRP A 179 -6.95 17.84 3.89
C TRP A 179 -5.54 17.73 3.28
N LEU A 180 -4.54 17.32 4.07
CA LEU A 180 -3.15 17.18 3.63
C LEU A 180 -3.00 16.00 2.66
N THR A 181 -3.76 14.92 2.89
CA THR A 181 -3.90 13.80 1.96
C THR A 181 -4.50 14.24 0.61
N THR A 182 -5.53 15.09 0.62
CA THR A 182 -6.08 15.67 -0.61
C THR A 182 -5.04 16.52 -1.33
N LEU A 183 -4.34 17.39 -0.61
CA LEU A 183 -3.31 18.24 -1.22
C LEU A 183 -2.17 17.41 -1.81
N ALA A 184 -1.70 16.37 -1.12
CA ALA A 184 -0.68 15.46 -1.65
C ALA A 184 -1.16 14.70 -2.90
N GLN A 185 -2.42 14.27 -2.92
CA GLN A 185 -3.01 13.63 -4.09
C GLN A 185 -3.00 14.55 -5.32
N LEU A 186 -3.43 15.80 -5.13
CA LEU A 186 -3.43 16.82 -6.19
C LEU A 186 -2.02 17.18 -6.62
N ALA A 187 -1.08 17.30 -5.67
CA ALA A 187 0.32 17.60 -5.95
C ALA A 187 0.98 16.50 -6.80
N ILE A 188 0.83 15.23 -6.42
CA ILE A 188 1.38 14.10 -7.18
C ILE A 188 0.74 14.02 -8.57
N THR A 189 -0.59 14.19 -8.64
CA THR A 189 -1.29 14.23 -9.93
C THR A 189 -0.73 15.32 -10.82
N TRP A 190 -0.58 16.54 -10.29
CA TRP A 190 -0.06 17.68 -11.04
C TRP A 190 1.37 17.44 -11.52
N LEU A 191 2.24 16.94 -10.65
CA LEU A 191 3.63 16.57 -10.98
C LEU A 191 3.73 15.52 -12.09
N LEU A 192 2.70 14.69 -12.30
CA LEU A 192 2.66 13.68 -13.35
C LEU A 192 2.04 14.20 -14.65
N VAL A 193 0.96 14.99 -14.54
CA VAL A 193 0.17 15.45 -15.68
C VAL A 193 0.76 16.70 -16.35
N ALA A 194 1.39 17.60 -15.59
CA ALA A 194 1.76 18.93 -16.06
C ALA A 194 2.78 18.94 -17.21
N TRP A 195 3.62 17.91 -17.33
CA TRP A 195 4.65 17.82 -18.37
C TRP A 195 4.07 17.83 -19.78
N TRP A 196 2.94 17.15 -19.98
CA TRP A 196 2.30 17.06 -21.29
C TRP A 196 1.88 18.44 -21.85
N PRO A 197 1.03 19.24 -21.17
CA PRO A 197 0.72 20.57 -21.67
C PRO A 197 1.93 21.52 -21.60
N GLN A 198 2.79 21.40 -20.60
CA GLN A 198 3.96 22.27 -20.44
C GLN A 198 4.88 22.21 -21.65
N ASP A 199 5.35 21.01 -22.03
CA ASP A 199 6.31 20.85 -23.14
C ASP A 199 5.72 21.36 -24.46
N ASN A 200 4.47 20.98 -24.76
CA ASN A 200 3.77 21.41 -25.97
C ASN A 200 3.57 22.93 -26.04
N PHE A 201 3.21 23.57 -24.92
CA PHE A 201 3.10 25.03 -24.89
C PHE A 201 4.44 25.73 -25.05
N TYR A 202 5.51 25.21 -24.45
CA TYR A 202 6.86 25.77 -24.60
C TYR A 202 7.37 25.69 -26.04
N ARG A 203 7.09 24.58 -26.74
CA ARG A 203 7.48 24.41 -28.16
C ARG A 203 6.81 25.40 -29.09
N LEU A 204 5.56 25.76 -28.80
CA LEU A 204 4.78 26.69 -29.60
C LEU A 204 4.96 28.16 -29.18
N ALA A 205 5.58 28.42 -28.02
CA ALA A 205 5.86 29.77 -27.58
C ALA A 205 7.08 30.33 -28.33
N ALA A 206 6.90 31.47 -28.99
CA ALA A 206 8.03 32.20 -29.54
C ALA A 206 8.99 32.58 -28.40
N LYS A 207 10.30 32.43 -28.62
CA LYS A 207 11.32 32.74 -27.60
C LYS A 207 11.37 34.23 -27.22
N THR A 208 10.81 35.09 -28.06
CA THR A 208 10.75 36.54 -27.88
C THR A 208 9.43 37.02 -27.27
N ASP A 209 8.44 36.14 -27.09
CA ASP A 209 7.13 36.46 -26.51
C ASP A 209 7.21 36.39 -24.98
N TRP A 210 7.77 37.44 -24.37
CA TRP A 210 8.00 37.51 -22.93
C TRP A 210 6.74 37.33 -22.06
N PRO A 211 5.58 37.93 -22.39
CA PRO A 211 4.35 37.68 -21.64
C PRO A 211 3.98 36.20 -21.58
N ARG A 212 4.05 35.50 -22.73
CA ARG A 212 3.75 34.07 -22.80
C ARG A 212 4.80 33.23 -22.08
N GLN A 213 6.08 33.55 -22.23
CA GLN A 213 7.17 32.87 -21.51
C GLN A 213 6.99 33.00 -19.99
N ALA A 214 6.67 34.20 -19.50
CA ALA A 214 6.38 34.43 -18.09
C ALA A 214 5.17 33.59 -17.63
N ALA A 215 4.07 33.60 -18.39
CA ALA A 215 2.89 32.80 -18.07
C ALA A 215 3.20 31.30 -17.95
N LEU A 216 4.08 30.75 -18.81
CA LEU A 216 4.48 29.35 -18.74
C LEU A 216 5.37 29.05 -17.52
N VAL A 217 6.33 29.92 -17.21
CA VAL A 217 7.20 29.75 -16.03
C VAL A 217 6.38 29.80 -14.73
N TYR A 218 5.47 30.78 -14.59
CA TYR A 218 4.64 30.89 -13.39
C TYR A 218 3.53 29.84 -13.36
N GLY A 219 2.94 29.50 -14.51
CA GLY A 219 1.86 28.54 -14.61
C GLY A 219 2.29 27.10 -14.34
N PHE A 220 3.46 26.69 -14.84
CA PHE A 220 3.97 25.34 -14.68
C PHE A 220 5.09 25.26 -13.64
N ASN A 221 6.20 25.99 -13.79
CA ASN A 221 7.37 25.76 -12.94
C ASN A 221 7.10 26.10 -11.48
N VAL A 222 6.44 27.23 -11.20
CA VAL A 222 6.12 27.63 -9.82
C VAL A 222 5.10 26.67 -9.20
N THR A 223 4.10 26.22 -9.96
CA THR A 223 3.10 25.27 -9.44
C THR A 223 3.71 23.88 -9.17
N LEU A 224 4.70 23.46 -9.95
CA LEU A 224 5.50 22.24 -9.67
C LEU A 224 6.31 22.39 -8.37
N MET A 225 6.92 23.55 -8.12
CA MET A 225 7.63 23.83 -6.85
C MET A 225 6.67 23.80 -5.66
N ILE A 226 5.47 24.38 -5.81
CA ILE A 226 4.43 24.33 -4.77
C ILE A 226 4.00 22.87 -4.52
N ALA A 227 3.78 22.08 -5.57
CA ALA A 227 3.44 20.67 -5.44
C ALA A 227 4.52 19.88 -4.70
N ALA A 228 5.80 20.14 -5.01
CA ALA A 228 6.93 19.55 -4.28
C ALA A 228 6.93 19.95 -2.80
N ALA A 229 6.69 21.23 -2.48
CA ALA A 229 6.60 21.71 -1.10
C ALA A 229 5.45 21.04 -0.33
N VAL A 230 4.28 20.85 -0.95
CA VAL A 230 3.16 20.10 -0.39
C VAL A 230 3.57 18.67 -0.04
N LEU A 231 4.35 18.02 -0.90
CA LEU A 231 4.85 16.67 -0.62
C LEU A 231 5.83 16.63 0.55
N VAL A 232 6.73 17.61 0.66
CA VAL A 232 7.61 17.75 1.83
C VAL A 232 6.79 17.86 3.12
N LEU A 233 5.76 18.70 3.12
CA LEU A 233 4.85 18.85 4.27
C LEU A 233 4.10 17.54 4.58
N PHE A 234 3.62 16.83 3.56
CA PHE A 234 2.94 15.55 3.70
C PHE A 234 3.83 14.47 4.31
N VAL A 235 5.11 14.41 3.91
CA VAL A 235 6.10 13.47 4.46
C VAL A 235 6.47 13.85 5.88
N ALA A 236 6.70 15.13 6.17
CA ALA A 236 7.13 15.63 7.49
C ALA A 236 6.03 15.63 8.56
N ALA A 237 4.76 15.65 8.17
CA ALA A 237 3.65 15.67 9.13
C ALA A 237 3.68 14.45 10.09
N PRO A 238 3.16 14.57 11.33
CA PRO A 238 3.00 13.42 12.22
C PRO A 238 1.86 12.50 11.74
N ARG A 239 1.93 11.21 12.13
CA ARG A 239 0.81 10.28 11.92
C ARG A 239 -0.26 10.60 12.96
N ARG A 240 -1.52 10.60 12.55
CA ARG A 240 -2.66 10.67 13.47
C ARG A 240 -3.04 9.29 13.97
#